data_AF-B5LRC1-F1
#
_entry.id   AF-B5LRC1-F1
#
_cell.length_a   1.000
_cell.length_b   1.000
_cell.length_c   1.000
_cell.angle_alpha   90.00
_cell.angle_beta   90.00
_cell.angle_gamma   90.00
#
_symmetry.space_group_name_H-M   'P 1'
#
loop_
_entity.id
_entity.type
_entity.pdbx_description
1 polymer ?
#
loop_
_entity_poly.entity_id
_entity_poly.type
_entity_poly.pdbx_seq_one_letter_code
_entity_poly.pdbx_strand_id
1 'polypeptide(L)' 'PEDETRHAGDLGNVNVGDDGTVSFTITDNHIPLTGTNSIIGRAVVVHADPDDLGKEIIM' A
#
# COMPACT_ATOMS: atom_id res chain seq x y z
N PRO A 1 -6.93 -2.50 -2.21
CA PRO A 1 -6.43 -1.35 -3.01
C PRO A 1 -6.95 -1.43 -4.45
N GLU A 2 -8.25 -1.71 -4.62
CA GLU A 2 -8.86 -1.94 -5.94
C GLU A 2 -9.70 -0.75 -6.40
N ASP A 3 -9.78 0.32 -5.60
CA ASP A 3 -10.57 1.50 -5.93
C ASP A 3 -9.92 2.26 -7.10
N GLU A 4 -10.77 2.70 -8.05
CA GLU A 4 -10.40 3.46 -9.25
C GLU A 4 -9.74 4.81 -8.91
N THR A 5 -10.11 5.41 -7.78
CA THR A 5 -9.52 6.66 -7.28
C THR A 5 -8.78 6.39 -5.98
N ARG A 6 -7.44 6.30 -6.06
CA ARG A 6 -6.51 6.17 -4.93
C ARG A 6 -5.20 6.87 -5.22
N HIS A 7 -4.35 7.10 -4.21
CA HIS A 7 -2.99 7.54 -4.50
C HIS A 7 -2.21 6.40 -5.15
N ALA A 8 -1.25 6.74 -6.01
CA ALA A 8 -0.41 5.75 -6.68
C ALA A 8 0.38 4.88 -5.68
N GLY A 9 0.68 5.40 -4.49
CA GLY A 9 1.40 4.67 -3.43
C GLY A 9 0.53 3.82 -2.51
N ASP A 10 -0.79 3.86 -2.63
CA ASP A 10 -1.71 3.17 -1.72
C ASP A 10 -1.79 1.68 -2.08
N LEU A 11 -0.92 0.90 -1.44
CA LEU A 11 -0.82 -0.55 -1.63
C LEU A 11 -1.73 -1.37 -0.69
N GLY A 12 -2.38 -0.70 0.26
CA GLY A 12 -3.31 -1.29 1.22
C GLY A 12 -2.63 -2.08 2.34
N ASN A 13 -3.43 -2.88 3.05
CA ASN A 13 -3.01 -3.63 4.23
C ASN A 13 -2.39 -5.00 3.91
N VAL A 14 -1.54 -5.46 4.82
CA VAL A 14 -0.97 -6.82 4.84
C VAL A 14 -1.40 -7.55 6.10
N ASN A 15 -1.63 -8.85 6.01
CA ASN A 15 -2.02 -9.67 7.17
C ASN A 15 -0.77 -10.32 7.79
N VAL A 16 -0.47 -9.95 9.03
CA VAL A 16 0.68 -10.48 9.78
C VAL A 16 0.28 -11.77 10.49
N GLY A 17 1.13 -12.78 10.44
CA GLY A 17 0.94 -14.04 11.15
C GLY A 17 1.12 -13.89 12.67
N ASP A 18 0.71 -14.92 13.41
CA ASP A 18 0.81 -14.94 14.89
C ASP A 18 2.26 -14.81 15.40
N ASP A 19 3.24 -15.09 14.55
CA ASP A 19 4.69 -14.95 14.84
C ASP A 19 5.23 -13.54 14.57
N GLY A 20 4.37 -12.59 14.17
CA GLY A 20 4.76 -11.23 13.84
C GLY A 20 5.42 -11.07 12.47
N THR A 21 5.38 -12.08 11.60
CA THR A 21 5.97 -12.04 10.26
C THR A 21 4.91 -12.02 9.16
N VAL A 22 5.27 -11.46 8.00
CA VAL A 22 4.44 -11.51 6.80
C VAL A 22 5.33 -11.63 5.56
N SER A 23 4.92 -12.51 4.65
CA SER A 23 5.50 -12.63 3.31
C SER A 23 4.36 -12.57 2.31
N PHE A 24 4.42 -11.61 1.38
CA PHE A 24 3.35 -11.37 0.42
C PHE A 24 3.91 -10.89 -0.91
N THR A 25 3.09 -11.06 -1.95
CA THR A 25 3.35 -10.55 -3.30
C THR A 25 2.12 -9.77 -3.75
N ILE A 26 2.34 -8.55 -4.25
CA ILE A 26 1.30 -7.71 -4.85
C ILE A 26 1.71 -7.38 -6.28
N THR A 27 0.74 -7.38 -7.19
CA THR A 27 0.90 -6.89 -8.56
C THR A 27 0.06 -5.63 -8.70
N ASP A 28 0.68 -4.53 -9.13
CA ASP A 28 0.04 -3.23 -9.25
C ASP A 28 0.41 -2.57 -10.59
N ASN A 29 -0.57 -1.94 -11.23
CA ASN A 29 -0.41 -1.29 -12.54
C ASN A 29 -0.42 0.25 -12.47
N HIS A 30 -0.62 0.85 -11.29
CA HIS A 30 -0.65 2.29 -11.03
C HIS A 30 0.70 2.85 -10.59
N ILE A 31 1.68 1.98 -10.31
CA ILE A 31 3.01 2.36 -9.82
C ILE A 31 4.04 2.31 -10.97
N PRO A 32 4.36 3.44 -11.62
CA PRO A 32 5.31 3.45 -12.73
C PRO A 32 6.76 3.36 -12.23
N LEU A 33 7.60 2.65 -12.98
CA LEU A 33 9.04 2.56 -12.73
C LEU A 33 9.85 3.60 -13.54
N THR A 34 9.22 4.33 -14.46
CA THR A 34 9.87 5.31 -15.34
C THR A 34 9.03 6.59 -15.47
N GLY A 35 9.60 7.63 -16.07
CA GLY A 35 8.92 8.92 -16.25
C GLY A 35 8.87 9.78 -14.99
N THR A 36 8.16 10.90 -15.06
CA THR A 36 8.10 11.93 -14.00
C THR A 36 7.48 11.44 -12.69
N ASN A 37 6.61 10.43 -12.77
CA ASN A 37 5.94 9.85 -11.61
C ASN A 37 6.62 8.57 -11.11
N SER A 38 7.82 8.24 -11.60
CA SER A 38 8.55 7.03 -11.20
C SER A 38 8.69 6.92 -9.68
N ILE A 39 8.57 5.70 -9.16
CA ILE A 39 8.83 5.39 -7.76
C ILE A 39 10.29 5.06 -7.44
N ILE A 40 11.16 4.96 -8.44
CA ILE A 40 12.58 4.68 -8.21
C ILE A 40 13.20 5.82 -7.38
N GLY A 41 13.90 5.46 -6.30
CA GLY A 41 14.47 6.41 -5.35
C GLY A 41 13.51 6.90 -4.26
N ARG A 42 12.27 6.38 -4.23
CA ARG A 42 11.32 6.60 -3.12
C ARG A 42 11.44 5.50 -2.07
N ALA A 43 10.65 5.60 -1.00
CA ALA A 43 10.63 4.65 0.10
C ALA A 43 9.39 3.75 0.05
N VAL A 44 9.53 2.56 0.64
CA VAL A 44 8.42 1.72 1.08
C VAL A 44 8.26 1.94 2.57
N VAL A 45 7.04 2.19 3.04
CA VAL A 45 6.73 2.47 4.44
C VAL A 45 5.72 1.44 4.93
N VAL A 46 5.99 0.86 6.10
CA VAL A 46 5.07 -0.02 6.82
C VAL A 46 4.60 0.73 8.07
N HIS A 47 3.30 0.85 8.25
CA HIS A 47 2.70 1.48 9.43
C HIS A 47 2.44 0.44 10.52
N ALA A 48 2.41 0.91 11.78
CA ALA A 48 2.11 0.06 12.93
C ALA A 48 0.61 -0.28 13.03
N ASP A 49 -0.24 0.66 12.59
CA ASP A 49 -1.69 0.52 12.63
C ASP A 49 -2.25 0.22 11.22
N PRO A 50 -3.40 -0.47 11.11
CA PRO A 50 -4.05 -0.74 9.84
C PRO A 50 -4.46 0.54 9.10
N ASP A 51 -4.27 0.57 7.79
CA ASP A 51 -4.78 1.59 6.88
C ASP A 51 -6.32 1.53 6.81
N ASP A 52 -6.98 2.67 6.95
CA ASP A 52 -8.44 2.82 6.85
C ASP A 52 -8.94 2.93 5.40
N LEU A 53 -8.01 2.95 4.42
CA LEU A 53 -8.25 3.07 2.99
C LEU A 53 -9.05 4.32 2.62
N GLY A 54 -8.93 5.39 3.41
CA GLY A 54 -9.69 6.63 3.21
C GLY A 54 -11.18 6.52 3.50
N LYS A 55 -11.60 5.47 4.22
CA LYS A 55 -12.98 5.29 4.70
C LYS A 55 -12.99 5.62 6.18
N GLU A 56 -13.52 6.79 6.54
CA GLU A 56 -13.74 7.16 7.94
C GLU A 56 -14.38 5.99 8.70
N ILE A 57 -13.65 5.42 9.66
CA ILE A 57 -14.25 4.59 10.70
C ILE A 57 -14.93 5.58 11.65
N ILE A 58 -16.24 5.74 11.51
CA ILE A 58 -17.06 6.28 12.60
C ILE A 58 -16.97 5.25 13.74
N MET A 59 -16.21 5.57 14.78
CA MET A 59 -16.24 4.84 16.05
C MET A 59 -17.63 4.86 16.67
#